data_AF-A0A7K5W3R7-F1
#
_entry.id   AF-A0A7K5W3R7-F1
#
_cell.length_a   1.000
_cell.length_b   1.000
_cell.length_c   1.000
_cell.angle_alpha   90.00
_cell.angle_beta   90.00
_cell.angle_gamma   90.00
#
_symmetry.space_group_name_H-M   'P 1'
#
loop_
_entity.id
_entity.type
_entity.pdbx_description
1 polymer ?
#
loop_
_entity_poly.entity_id
_entity_poly.type
_entity_poly.pdbx_seq_one_letter_code
_entity_poly.pdbx_strand_id
1 'polypeptide(L)'
;FYDRWSGMGCAQTPLTQCGFPPELRRRRWTILLRLRAELGPLTSAWVHTPPFVADTNTTLGPPRVNSVSVSPESLLVSLSPPFTPEPGDLLQYHVSYWENNTSPTVKKLSESKTLFQIGNLKESTLYCFSIQVQLKIYSGHLLQGEQSAPECHRTALS
;
A
#
# COMPACT_ATOMS: atom_id res chain seq x y z
N PHE A 1 4.98 4.33 33.69
CA PHE A 1 3.57 4.16 33.28
C PHE A 1 3.11 5.48 32.70
N TYR A 2 2.59 5.49 31.46
CA TYR A 2 2.25 6.74 30.76
C TYR A 2 0.92 7.30 31.27
N ASP A 3 0.97 8.16 32.28
CA ASP A 3 -0.25 8.70 32.92
C ASP A 3 -0.89 9.87 32.17
N ARG A 4 -0.34 10.26 31.01
CA ARG A 4 -0.83 11.40 30.22
C ARG A 4 -1.47 10.93 28.91
N TRP A 5 -2.80 10.99 28.87
CA TRP A 5 -3.59 10.79 27.65
C TRP A 5 -3.75 12.12 26.92
N SER A 6 -3.55 12.12 25.60
CA SER A 6 -3.80 13.27 24.74
C SER A 6 -5.12 13.11 23.99
N GLY A 7 -5.82 14.21 23.73
CA GLY A 7 -7.03 14.20 22.92
C GLY A 7 -6.75 13.95 21.44
N MET A 8 -7.64 13.22 20.77
CA MET A 8 -7.56 12.90 19.33
C MET A 8 -8.19 13.98 18.41
N GLY A 9 -8.69 15.08 18.98
CA GLY A 9 -9.38 16.15 18.23
C GLY A 9 -10.84 15.84 17.87
N CYS A 10 -11.40 14.76 18.39
CA CYS A 10 -12.79 14.31 18.14
C CYS A 10 -13.59 14.17 19.45
N ALA A 11 -13.30 15.00 20.44
CA ALA A 11 -14.10 15.03 21.67
C ALA A 11 -15.53 15.51 21.37
N GLN A 12 -16.52 14.97 22.10
CA GLN A 12 -17.92 15.39 22.04
C GLN A 12 -18.55 15.29 20.63
N THR A 13 -18.07 14.34 19.80
CA THR A 13 -18.66 14.05 18.50
C THR A 13 -19.74 12.97 18.61
N PRO A 14 -20.88 13.11 17.91
CA PRO A 14 -21.85 12.02 17.76
C PRO A 14 -21.39 10.97 16.74
N LEU A 15 -20.31 11.23 16.00
CA LEU A 15 -19.79 10.31 14.99
C LEU A 15 -19.13 9.09 15.64
N THR A 16 -19.31 7.93 15.04
CA THR A 16 -18.67 6.67 15.47
C THR A 16 -17.28 6.48 14.88
N GLN A 17 -16.70 7.52 14.27
CA GLN A 17 -15.42 7.48 13.59
C GLN A 17 -14.60 8.71 13.94
N CYS A 18 -13.29 8.52 14.07
CA CYS A 18 -12.32 9.57 14.35
C CYS A 18 -11.03 9.29 13.59
N GLY A 19 -10.57 10.24 12.78
CA GLY A 19 -9.34 10.11 12.01
C GLY A 19 -8.10 10.31 12.88
N PHE A 20 -7.01 9.62 12.54
CA PHE A 20 -5.73 9.85 13.19
C PHE A 20 -5.16 11.23 12.82
N PRO A 21 -4.81 12.06 13.82
CA PRO A 21 -4.16 13.33 13.57
C PRO A 21 -2.74 13.11 13.02
N PRO A 22 -2.19 14.04 12.22
CA PRO A 22 -0.91 13.87 11.51
C PRO A 22 0.26 13.46 12.41
N GLU A 23 0.34 14.01 13.61
CA GLU A 23 1.36 13.73 14.63
C GLU A 23 1.38 12.25 15.08
N LEU A 24 0.25 11.54 14.97
CA LEU A 24 0.13 10.13 15.30
C LEU A 24 0.28 9.21 14.08
N ARG A 25 0.45 9.75 12.86
CA ARG A 25 0.68 8.94 11.64
C ARG A 25 2.13 8.46 11.52
N ARG A 26 2.72 8.04 12.65
CA ARG A 26 4.07 7.50 12.75
C ARG A 26 4.00 5.99 12.64
N ARG A 27 4.60 5.43 11.59
CA ARG A 27 4.40 4.02 11.21
C ARG A 27 4.83 3.01 12.28
N ARG A 28 5.93 3.31 12.98
CA ARG A 28 6.56 2.45 14.00
C ARG A 28 6.07 2.69 15.42
N TRP A 29 5.13 3.61 15.63
CA TRP A 29 4.60 3.89 16.96
C TRP A 29 3.55 2.87 17.36
N THR A 30 3.60 2.44 18.62
CA THR A 30 2.50 1.70 19.24
C THR A 30 1.50 2.71 19.79
N ILE A 31 0.31 2.73 19.23
CA ILE A 31 -0.77 3.62 19.64
C ILE A 31 -1.79 2.82 20.45
N LEU A 32 -2.11 3.33 21.63
CA LEU A 32 -3.24 2.86 22.43
C LEU A 32 -4.29 3.96 22.44
N LEU A 33 -5.54 3.60 22.12
CA LEU A 33 -6.66 4.51 22.17
C LEU A 33 -7.60 4.11 23.29
N ARG A 34 -8.33 5.09 23.81
CA ARG A 34 -9.50 4.85 24.66
C ARG A 34 -10.64 5.77 24.24
N LEU A 35 -11.84 5.26 24.40
CA LEU A 35 -13.07 5.98 24.06
C LEU A 35 -14.11 5.80 25.16
N ARG A 36 -15.01 6.78 25.29
CA ARG A 36 -16.19 6.72 26.15
C ARG A 36 -17.33 7.46 25.47
N ALA A 37 -18.56 7.09 25.82
CA ALA A 37 -19.76 7.79 25.40
C ALA A 37 -20.19 8.80 26.47
N GLU A 38 -20.82 9.89 26.04
CA GLU A 38 -21.37 10.93 26.91
C GLU A 38 -22.82 11.21 26.51
N LEU A 39 -23.73 11.33 27.49
CA LEU A 39 -25.13 11.70 27.30
C LEU A 39 -25.49 12.77 28.32
N GLY A 40 -25.41 14.04 27.91
CA GLY A 40 -25.52 15.18 28.84
C GLY A 40 -24.44 15.08 29.93
N PRO A 41 -24.80 15.04 31.23
CA PRO A 41 -23.84 14.88 32.31
C PRO A 41 -23.39 13.42 32.53
N LEU A 42 -24.03 12.44 31.90
CA LEU A 42 -23.71 11.02 32.08
C LEU A 42 -22.51 10.64 31.21
N THR A 43 -21.59 9.85 31.76
CA THR A 43 -20.43 9.33 31.03
C THR A 43 -20.30 7.82 31.22
N SER A 44 -19.97 7.09 30.16
CA SER A 44 -19.65 5.66 30.25
C SER A 44 -18.25 5.44 30.84
N ALA A 45 -17.97 4.19 31.22
CA ALA A 45 -16.60 3.76 31.46
C ALA A 45 -15.74 3.94 30.19
N TRP A 46 -14.43 4.13 30.39
CA TRP A 46 -13.46 4.11 29.30
C TRP A 46 -13.28 2.69 28.78
N VAL A 47 -13.34 2.53 27.46
CA VAL A 47 -12.98 1.31 26.75
C VAL A 47 -11.65 1.53 26.03
N HIS A 48 -10.72 0.59 26.17
CA HIS A 48 -9.41 0.64 25.54
C HIS A 48 -9.39 -0.20 24.26
N THR A 49 -8.69 0.27 23.24
CA THR A 49 -8.44 -0.51 22.04
C THR A 49 -7.25 -1.46 22.24
N PRO A 50 -7.14 -2.54 21.46
CA PRO A 50 -5.86 -3.22 21.27
C PRO A 50 -4.77 -2.23 20.81
N PRO A 51 -3.49 -2.52 21.09
CA PRO A 51 -2.38 -1.76 20.55
C PRO A 51 -2.41 -1.78 19.02
N PHE A 52 -2.20 -0.62 18.40
CA PHE A 52 -2.13 -0.46 16.96
C PHE A 52 -0.74 0.01 16.55
N VAL A 53 -0.13 -0.67 15.58
CA VAL A 53 1.11 -0.27 14.92
C VAL A 53 0.85 -0.22 13.43
N ALA A 54 1.03 0.94 12.80
CA ALA A 54 0.67 1.11 11.38
C ALA A 54 1.49 0.19 10.46
N ASP A 55 2.77 -0.07 10.75
CA ASP A 55 3.60 -1.02 10.00
C ASP A 55 3.17 -2.50 10.13
N THR A 56 2.17 -2.84 10.95
CA THR A 56 1.67 -4.23 11.09
C THR A 56 0.16 -4.36 10.98
N ASN A 57 -0.58 -3.28 11.28
CA ASN A 57 -2.04 -3.29 11.39
C ASN A 57 -2.72 -2.44 10.31
N THR A 58 -1.99 -2.03 9.26
CA THR A 58 -2.55 -1.35 8.09
C THR A 58 -2.70 -2.29 6.90
N THR A 59 -3.60 -1.93 5.99
CA THR A 59 -3.58 -2.42 4.61
C THR A 59 -2.66 -1.51 3.80
N LEU A 60 -1.77 -2.10 3.00
CA LEU A 60 -0.97 -1.37 2.02
C LEU A 60 -1.74 -1.31 0.70
N GLY A 61 -1.96 -0.11 0.17
CA GLY A 61 -2.52 0.04 -1.17
C GLY A 61 -1.57 -0.46 -2.27
N PRO A 62 -2.03 -0.54 -3.52
CA PRO A 62 -1.16 -0.88 -4.64
C PRO A 62 -0.13 0.24 -4.92
N PRO A 63 1.02 -0.08 -5.53
CA PRO A 63 1.93 0.95 -6.03
C PRO A 63 1.28 1.73 -7.18
N ARG A 64 1.69 2.98 -7.34
CA ARG A 64 1.22 3.85 -8.43
C ARG A 64 2.15 3.70 -9.63
N VAL A 65 1.61 3.36 -10.80
CA VAL A 65 2.35 3.48 -12.06
C VAL A 65 2.40 4.96 -12.44
N ASN A 66 3.62 5.47 -12.65
CA ASN A 66 3.86 6.87 -13.03
C ASN A 66 3.91 7.04 -14.54
N SER A 67 4.58 6.12 -15.22
CA SER A 67 4.71 6.13 -16.67
C SER A 67 5.10 4.74 -17.19
N VAL A 68 4.75 4.49 -18.45
CA VAL A 68 5.15 3.30 -19.19
C VAL A 68 5.73 3.77 -20.52
N SER A 69 6.99 3.45 -20.78
CA SER A 69 7.61 3.66 -22.10
C SER A 69 7.56 2.37 -22.89
N VAL A 70 7.05 2.46 -24.11
CA VAL A 70 6.81 1.32 -24.99
C VAL A 70 7.98 1.14 -25.97
N SER A 71 8.47 -0.09 -26.08
CA SER A 71 9.42 -0.54 -27.10
C SER A 71 8.84 -1.73 -27.87
N PRO A 72 9.46 -2.17 -28.98
CA PRO A 72 8.96 -3.32 -29.74
C PRO A 72 8.86 -4.61 -28.92
N GLU A 73 9.84 -4.89 -28.07
CA GLU A 73 9.90 -6.15 -27.29
C GLU A 73 9.83 -5.94 -25.76
N SER A 74 9.47 -4.74 -25.31
CA SER A 74 9.45 -4.45 -23.87
C SER A 74 8.59 -3.26 -23.46
N LEU A 75 8.22 -3.24 -22.17
CA LEU A 75 7.64 -2.09 -21.48
C LEU A 75 8.56 -1.65 -20.34
N LEU A 76 9.04 -0.41 -20.37
CA LEU A 76 9.79 0.19 -19.25
C LEU A 76 8.80 0.87 -18.31
N VAL A 77 8.66 0.36 -17.10
CA VAL A 77 7.65 0.79 -16.13
C VAL A 77 8.32 1.59 -15.01
N SER A 78 7.82 2.79 -14.78
CA SER A 78 8.17 3.64 -13.64
C SER A 78 7.03 3.64 -12.63
N LEU A 79 7.34 3.43 -11.35
CA LEU A 79 6.34 3.41 -10.29
C LEU A 79 6.75 4.25 -9.07
N SER A 80 5.77 4.50 -8.22
CA SER A 80 5.95 5.05 -6.87
C SER A 80 5.34 4.10 -5.84
N PRO A 81 6.03 3.85 -4.72
CA PRO A 81 5.45 3.11 -3.61
C PRO A 81 4.22 3.83 -3.04
N PRO A 82 3.28 3.10 -2.41
CA PRO A 82 2.07 3.68 -1.83
C PRO A 82 2.34 4.56 -0.59
N PHE A 83 3.58 4.59 -0.10
CA PHE A 83 4.04 5.41 1.02
C PHE A 83 5.53 5.74 0.83
N THR A 84 6.04 6.71 1.57
CA THR A 84 7.46 7.05 1.59
C THR A 84 8.24 6.00 2.39
N PRO A 85 9.16 5.23 1.77
CA PRO A 85 9.94 4.23 2.48
C PRO A 85 10.88 4.88 3.50
N GLU A 86 11.08 4.23 4.64
CA GLU A 86 12.02 4.64 5.69
C GLU A 86 13.29 3.79 5.62
N PRO A 87 14.43 4.26 6.18
CA PRO A 87 15.62 3.43 6.30
C PRO A 87 15.32 2.10 7.00
N GLY A 88 15.77 1.01 6.36
CA GLY A 88 15.52 -0.37 6.81
C GLY A 88 14.29 -1.03 6.18
N ASP A 89 13.44 -0.29 5.46
CA ASP A 89 12.35 -0.87 4.70
C ASP A 89 12.89 -1.56 3.44
N LEU A 90 12.46 -2.80 3.22
CA LEU A 90 12.76 -3.54 1.99
C LEU A 90 11.47 -3.74 1.21
N LEU A 91 11.44 -3.20 -0.01
CA LEU A 91 10.29 -3.29 -0.91
C LEU A 91 10.59 -4.25 -2.05
N GLN A 92 9.64 -5.13 -2.31
CA GLN A 92 9.62 -6.01 -3.48
C GLN A 92 8.32 -5.78 -4.24
N TYR A 93 8.41 -5.57 -5.54
CA TYR A 93 7.28 -5.43 -6.45
C TYR A 93 7.10 -6.73 -7.22
N HIS A 94 5.94 -7.36 -7.05
CA HIS A 94 5.54 -8.56 -7.77
C HIS A 94 4.67 -8.15 -8.94
N VAL A 95 5.15 -8.41 -10.15
CA VAL A 95 4.50 -8.01 -11.38
C VAL A 95 3.93 -9.27 -12.04
N SER A 96 2.63 -9.27 -12.27
CA SER A 96 1.95 -10.26 -13.11
C SER A 96 1.63 -9.62 -14.44
N TYR A 97 1.96 -10.27 -15.56
CA TYR A 97 1.73 -9.73 -16.90
C TYR A 97 1.31 -10.81 -17.88
N TRP A 98 0.50 -10.43 -18.88
CA TRP A 98 -0.09 -11.37 -19.84
C TRP A 98 -0.42 -10.69 -21.16
N GLU A 99 -0.50 -11.48 -22.23
CA GLU A 99 -1.08 -11.05 -23.52
C GLU A 99 -2.59 -10.89 -23.35
N ASN A 100 -3.17 -9.78 -23.81
CA ASN A 100 -4.61 -9.55 -23.74
C ASN A 100 -5.34 -10.34 -24.84
N ASN A 101 -5.48 -11.65 -24.64
CA ASN A 101 -6.16 -12.57 -25.53
C ASN A 101 -7.20 -13.40 -24.76
N THR A 102 -7.92 -14.29 -25.44
CA THR A 102 -9.01 -15.11 -24.87
C THR A 102 -8.56 -16.15 -23.85
N SER A 103 -7.28 -16.51 -23.81
CA SER A 103 -6.71 -17.49 -22.86
C SER A 103 -5.32 -17.03 -22.41
N PRO A 104 -5.25 -16.02 -21.53
CA PRO A 104 -3.99 -15.37 -21.18
C PRO A 104 -3.12 -16.28 -20.30
N THR A 105 -1.91 -16.55 -20.75
CA THR A 105 -0.87 -17.15 -19.90
C THR A 105 -0.22 -16.06 -19.06
N VAL A 106 -0.50 -16.06 -17.75
CA VAL A 106 0.08 -15.09 -16.82
C VAL A 106 1.53 -15.44 -16.52
N LYS A 107 2.43 -14.51 -16.84
CA LYS A 107 3.84 -14.54 -16.47
C LYS A 107 4.05 -13.69 -15.22
N LYS A 108 5.09 -13.99 -14.45
CA LYS A 108 5.43 -13.27 -13.20
C LYS A 108 6.90 -12.88 -13.18
N LEU A 109 7.19 -11.72 -12.59
CA LEU A 109 8.54 -11.27 -12.25
C LEU A 109 8.52 -10.50 -10.93
N SER A 110 9.69 -10.36 -10.32
CA SER A 110 9.84 -9.66 -9.04
C SER A 110 10.98 -8.65 -9.13
N GLU A 111 10.72 -7.41 -8.72
CA GLU A 111 11.64 -6.28 -8.86
C GLU A 111 11.79 -5.54 -7.53
N SER A 112 12.98 -5.02 -7.25
CA SER A 112 13.22 -4.17 -6.05
C SER A 112 13.32 -2.69 -6.40
N LYS A 113 13.50 -2.37 -7.69
CA LYS A 113 13.62 -1.01 -8.20
C LYS A 113 12.25 -0.46 -8.59
N THR A 114 12.11 0.85 -8.54
CA THR A 114 10.92 1.58 -8.99
C THR A 114 10.91 1.85 -10.50
N LEU A 115 12.01 1.57 -11.19
CA LEU A 115 12.14 1.59 -12.63
C LEU A 115 12.68 0.24 -13.09
N PHE A 116 11.88 -0.49 -13.87
CA PHE A 116 12.23 -1.82 -14.34
C PHE A 116 11.57 -2.11 -15.69
N GLN A 117 12.06 -3.14 -16.38
CA GLN A 117 11.60 -3.50 -17.71
C GLN A 117 10.87 -4.85 -17.68
N ILE A 118 9.67 -4.88 -18.25
CA ILE A 118 8.98 -6.12 -18.65
C ILE A 118 9.45 -6.44 -20.07
N GLY A 119 10.36 -7.40 -20.22
CA GLY A 119 10.97 -7.77 -21.49
C GLY A 119 10.43 -9.07 -22.10
N ASN A 120 11.06 -9.49 -23.21
CA ASN A 120 10.71 -10.71 -23.96
C ASN A 120 9.23 -10.71 -24.40
N LEU A 121 8.76 -9.56 -24.85
CA LEU A 121 7.41 -9.34 -25.36
C LEU A 121 7.41 -9.42 -26.89
N LYS A 122 6.28 -9.78 -27.48
CA LYS A 122 6.09 -9.74 -28.93
C LYS A 122 5.80 -8.31 -29.38
N GLU A 123 6.24 -7.94 -30.57
CA GLU A 123 5.90 -6.65 -31.21
C GLU A 123 4.39 -6.53 -31.50
N SER A 124 3.91 -5.29 -31.60
CA SER A 124 2.52 -4.95 -31.94
C SER A 124 1.45 -5.69 -31.12
N THR A 125 1.78 -6.15 -29.91
CA THR A 125 0.95 -7.02 -29.09
C THR A 125 0.49 -6.27 -27.85
N LEU A 126 -0.80 -6.39 -27.53
CA LEU A 126 -1.38 -5.76 -26.35
C LEU A 126 -1.07 -6.63 -25.12
N TYR A 127 -0.27 -6.09 -24.20
CA TYR A 127 0.03 -6.70 -22.92
C TYR A 127 -0.65 -5.93 -21.79
N CYS A 128 -1.19 -6.66 -20.82
CA CYS A 128 -1.67 -6.10 -19.57
C CYS A 128 -0.75 -6.56 -18.43
N PHE A 129 -0.57 -5.71 -17.43
CA PHE A 129 0.15 -6.06 -16.23
C PHE A 129 -0.52 -5.49 -14.98
N SER A 130 -0.29 -6.15 -13.85
CA SER A 130 -0.71 -5.69 -12.53
C SER A 130 0.46 -5.84 -11.56
N ILE A 131 0.58 -4.91 -10.62
CA ILE A 131 1.70 -4.84 -9.69
C ILE A 131 1.18 -4.92 -8.26
N GLN A 132 1.82 -5.74 -7.43
CA GLN A 132 1.60 -5.82 -5.99
C GLN A 132 2.91 -5.47 -5.28
N VAL A 133 2.84 -4.67 -4.21
CA VAL A 133 4.01 -4.37 -3.39
C VAL A 133 4.04 -5.30 -2.17
N GLN A 134 5.23 -5.71 -1.77
CA GLN A 134 5.50 -6.39 -0.53
C GLN A 134 6.52 -5.57 0.27
N LEU A 135 6.17 -5.23 1.50
CA LEU A 135 7.05 -4.56 2.45
C LEU A 135 7.56 -5.58 3.47
N LYS A 136 8.88 -5.63 3.64
CA LYS A 136 9.52 -6.27 4.78
C LYS A 136 10.11 -5.18 5.68
N ILE A 137 9.58 -5.08 6.90
CA ILE A 137 10.11 -4.15 7.91
C ILE A 137 11.23 -4.82 8.72
N TYR A 138 11.98 -4.01 9.48
CA TYR A 138 13.13 -4.46 10.27
C TYR A 138 12.82 -5.61 11.24
N SER A 139 11.61 -5.66 11.82
CA SER A 139 11.19 -6.74 12.73
C SER A 139 11.00 -8.10 12.02
N GLY A 140 11.15 -8.15 10.69
CA GLY A 140 10.92 -9.34 9.88
C GLY A 140 9.46 -9.54 9.48
N HIS A 141 8.54 -8.69 9.98
CA HIS A 141 7.14 -8.71 9.56
C HIS A 141 7.01 -8.37 8.06
N LEU A 142 6.12 -9.09 7.39
CA LEU A 142 5.86 -8.97 5.97
C LEU A 142 4.44 -8.47 5.75
N LEU A 143 4.30 -7.32 5.12
CA LEU A 143 3.03 -6.80 4.66
C LEU A 143 2.93 -6.99 3.14
N GLN A 144 1.88 -7.67 2.69
CA GLN A 144 1.50 -7.68 1.29
C GLN A 144 0.48 -6.58 1.03
N GLY A 145 0.75 -5.76 0.04
CA GLY A 145 -0.19 -4.76 -0.44
C GLY A 145 -1.26 -5.34 -1.34
N GLU A 146 -2.24 -4.53 -1.65
CA GLU A 146 -3.28 -4.86 -2.60
C GLU A 146 -2.71 -4.93 -4.02
N GLN A 147 -3.32 -5.78 -4.85
CA GLN A 147 -3.00 -5.88 -6.26
C GLN A 147 -3.51 -4.63 -6.98
N SER A 148 -2.69 -4.01 -7.83
CA SER A 148 -3.16 -2.91 -8.67
C SER A 148 -4.22 -3.39 -9.68
N ALA A 149 -5.06 -2.46 -10.13
CA ALA A 149 -5.84 -2.70 -11.34
C ALA A 149 -4.88 -3.01 -12.52
N PRO A 150 -5.30 -3.85 -13.50
CA PRO A 150 -4.53 -4.09 -14.70
C PRO A 150 -4.35 -2.81 -15.52
N GLU A 151 -3.13 -2.57 -16.00
CA GLU A 151 -2.81 -1.52 -16.96
C GLU A 151 -2.32 -2.17 -18.26
N CYS A 152 -2.84 -1.73 -19.40
CA CYS A 152 -2.61 -2.38 -20.68
C CYS A 152 -1.95 -1.46 -21.70
N HIS A 153 -0.89 -1.95 -22.34
CA HIS A 153 -0.09 -1.22 -23.33
C HIS A 153 0.22 -2.12 -24.52
N ARG A 154 0.16 -1.55 -25.73
CA ARG A 154 0.54 -2.24 -26.95
C ARG A 154 2.02 -1.98 -27.22
N THR A 155 2.81 -3.03 -27.41
CA THR A 155 4.20 -2.91 -27.84
C THR A 155 4.32 -2.26 -29.23
N ALA A 156 5.44 -1.60 -29.49
CA ALA A 156 5.68 -0.95 -30.76
C ALA A 156 5.96 -1.98 -31.88
N LEU A 157 6.04 -1.49 -33.11
CA LEU A 157 6.66 -2.19 -34.23
C LEU A 157 8.07 -1.63 -34.42
N SER A 158 9.01 -2.48 -34.81
CA SER A 158 10.38 -2.07 -35.18
C SER A 158 10.44 -1.32 -36.52
#